data_AF-V9P5A0-F1
#
_entry.id   AF-V9P5A0-F1
#
_cell.length_a   1.000
_cell.length_b   1.000
_cell.length_c   1.000
_cell.angle_alpha   90.00
_cell.angle_beta   90.00
_cell.angle_gamma   90.00
#
_symmetry.space_group_name_H-M   'P 1'
#
loop_
_entity.id
_entity.type
_entity.pdbx_description
1 polymer ?
#
loop_
_entity_poly.entity_id
_entity_poly.type
_entity_poly.pdbx_seq_one_letter_code
_entity_poly.pdbx_strand_id
1 'polypeptide(L)'
;MPAQERMEELGHRLSINSLKKKWSREEWASIIAAQIAVEEKIEAALLDDGFSPDAILDKRHQIRGFMFYPGGTSLTEPTYVGYVRSIDNLGTRASVPYKRVIQAIENDDLSIGPP
;
A
#
# COMPACT_ATOMS: atom_id res chain seq x y z
N MET A 1 -2.50 11.75 -7.93
CA MET A 1 -2.61 12.48 -6.63
C MET A 1 -1.33 13.29 -6.41
N PRO A 2 -1.41 14.53 -5.89
CA PRO A 2 -0.24 15.31 -5.47
C PRO A 2 0.58 14.59 -4.38
N ALA A 3 1.91 14.70 -4.44
CA ALA A 3 2.80 14.00 -3.49
C ALA A 3 2.56 14.39 -2.02
N GLN A 4 2.27 15.67 -1.76
CA GLN A 4 1.98 16.19 -0.41
C GLN A 4 0.71 15.54 0.17
N GLU A 5 -0.37 15.50 -0.61
CA GLU A 5 -1.64 14.89 -0.19
C GLU A 5 -1.47 13.40 0.11
N ARG A 6 -0.72 12.67 -0.73
CA ARG A 6 -0.40 11.26 -0.49
C ARG A 6 0.34 11.07 0.83
N MET A 7 1.36 11.88 1.09
CA MET A 7 2.16 11.81 2.32
C MET A 7 1.31 12.08 3.57
N GLU A 8 0.44 13.09 3.52
CA GLU A 8 -0.48 13.43 4.61
C GLU A 8 -1.50 12.32 4.87
N GLU A 9 -2.12 11.78 3.82
CA GLU A 9 -3.08 10.67 3.95
C GLU A 9 -2.42 9.41 4.52
N LEU A 10 -1.23 9.05 4.05
CA LEU A 10 -0.48 7.90 4.57
C LEU A 10 -0.03 8.13 6.02
N GLY A 11 0.44 9.32 6.35
CA GLY A 11 0.79 9.72 7.72
C GLY A 11 -0.39 9.59 8.68
N HIS A 12 -1.55 10.13 8.30
CA HIS A 12 -2.76 10.02 9.10
C HIS A 12 -3.22 8.57 9.27
N ARG A 13 -3.15 7.75 8.23
CA ARG A 13 -3.48 6.32 8.34
C ARG A 13 -2.50 5.56 9.21
N LEU A 14 -1.23 5.89 9.11
CA LEU A 14 -0.19 5.25 9.90
C LEU A 14 -0.40 5.50 11.39
N SER A 15 -0.87 6.69 11.80
CA SER A 15 -1.17 7.00 13.20
C SER A 15 -2.36 6.20 13.74
N ILE A 16 -3.44 6.11 12.96
CA ILE A 16 -4.63 5.36 13.32
C ILE A 16 -4.32 3.86 13.50
N ASN A 17 -3.51 3.29 12.62
CA ASN A 17 -3.27 1.85 12.60
C ASN A 17 -2.08 1.40 13.49
N SER A 18 -1.54 2.31 14.31
CA SER A 18 -0.34 2.07 15.11
C SER A 18 -0.53 2.33 16.60
N LEU A 19 -1.77 2.26 17.09
CA LEU A 19 -2.17 2.59 18.47
C LEU A 19 -1.37 1.90 19.59
N LYS A 20 -0.64 0.82 19.29
CA LYS A 20 0.22 0.10 20.26
C LYS A 20 1.72 0.20 19.97
N LYS A 21 2.13 0.93 18.93
CA LYS A 21 3.53 1.04 18.51
C LYS A 21 4.08 2.42 18.81
N LYS A 22 5.27 2.45 19.38
CA LYS A 22 6.06 3.67 19.54
C LYS A 22 7.17 3.62 18.51
N TRP A 23 7.09 4.51 17.52
CA TRP A 23 8.14 4.68 16.53
C TRP A 23 8.92 5.95 16.79
N SER A 24 10.21 5.90 16.50
CA SER A 24 11.02 7.09 16.37
C SER A 24 10.55 7.91 15.17
N ARG A 25 10.95 9.19 15.12
CA ARG A 25 10.64 10.05 13.98
C ARG A 25 11.26 9.53 12.69
N GLU A 26 12.44 8.93 12.80
CA GLU A 26 13.18 8.33 11.70
C GLU A 26 12.48 7.08 11.17
N GLU A 27 12.03 6.18 12.07
CA GLU A 27 11.22 5.02 11.69
C GLU A 27 9.93 5.44 11.01
N TRP A 28 9.26 6.47 11.55
CA TRP A 28 8.05 7.02 10.96
C TRP A 28 8.27 7.50 9.53
N ALA A 29 9.30 8.31 9.32
CA ALA A 29 9.64 8.84 8.00
C ALA A 29 10.01 7.70 7.01
N SER A 30 10.77 6.70 7.48
CA SER A 30 11.14 5.51 6.70
C SER A 30 9.90 4.72 6.26
N ILE A 31 8.95 4.49 7.17
CA ILE A 31 7.70 3.79 6.86
C ILE A 31 6.90 4.54 5.79
N ILE A 32 6.72 5.86 5.96
CA ILE A 32 5.94 6.65 5.01
C ILE A 32 6.61 6.66 3.63
N ALA A 33 7.93 6.83 3.57
CA ALA A 33 8.67 6.76 2.31
C ALA A 33 8.52 5.39 1.62
N ALA A 34 8.61 4.30 2.39
CA ALA A 34 8.41 2.95 1.87
C ALA A 34 6.97 2.71 1.40
N GLN A 35 5.96 3.21 2.13
CA GLN A 35 4.55 3.12 1.72
C GLN A 35 4.29 3.88 0.42
N ILE A 36 4.86 5.08 0.24
CA ILE A 36 4.74 5.85 -1.01
C ILE A 36 5.34 5.05 -2.18
N ALA A 37 6.56 4.54 -2.03
CA ALA A 37 7.23 3.78 -3.09
C ALA A 37 6.46 2.51 -3.47
N VAL A 38 5.95 1.77 -2.48
CA VAL A 38 5.14 0.56 -2.72
C VAL A 38 3.82 0.91 -3.41
N GLU A 39 3.12 1.94 -2.94
CA GLU A 39 1.84 2.38 -3.52
C GLU A 39 1.98 2.74 -4.99
N GLU A 40 2.96 3.58 -5.34
CA GLU A 40 3.16 4.01 -6.73
C GLU A 40 3.44 2.83 -7.67
N LYS A 41 4.25 1.86 -7.21
CA LYS A 41 4.58 0.67 -8.01
C LYS A 41 3.37 -0.25 -8.18
N ILE A 42 2.53 -0.39 -7.15
CA ILE A 42 1.33 -1.22 -7.20
C ILE A 42 0.23 -0.56 -8.03
N GLU A 43 -0.02 0.75 -7.86
CA GLU A 43 -0.94 1.50 -8.71
C GLU A 43 -0.56 1.37 -10.19
N ALA A 44 0.73 1.51 -10.52
CA ALA A 44 1.21 1.32 -11.89
C ALA A 44 1.02 -0.12 -12.41
N ALA A 45 1.24 -1.14 -11.56
CA ALA A 45 1.02 -2.52 -11.95
C ALA A 45 -0.47 -2.82 -12.19
N LEU A 46 -1.36 -2.34 -11.32
CA LEU A 46 -2.81 -2.48 -11.50
C LEU A 46 -3.28 -1.83 -12.82
N LEU A 47 -2.76 -0.65 -13.16
CA LEU A 47 -3.05 -0.01 -14.44
C LEU A 47 -2.58 -0.87 -15.62
N ASP A 48 -1.37 -1.43 -15.55
CA ASP A 48 -0.81 -2.33 -16.58
C ASP A 48 -1.58 -3.66 -16.67
N ASP A 49 -2.21 -4.10 -15.59
CA ASP A 49 -3.10 -5.28 -15.55
C ASP A 49 -4.51 -5.00 -16.10
N GLY A 50 -4.82 -3.74 -16.46
CA GLY A 50 -6.09 -3.36 -17.10
C GLY A 50 -7.11 -2.70 -16.16
N PHE A 51 -6.81 -2.52 -14.88
CA PHE A 51 -7.73 -1.87 -13.95
C PHE A 51 -7.90 -0.37 -14.25
N SER A 52 -9.13 0.12 -14.10
CA SER A 52 -9.45 1.53 -14.37
C SER A 52 -8.72 2.49 -13.41
N PRO A 53 -8.08 3.57 -13.92
CA PRO A 53 -7.50 4.61 -13.07
C PRO A 53 -8.50 5.22 -12.08
N ASP A 54 -9.74 5.43 -12.52
CA ASP A 54 -10.79 6.02 -11.68
C ASP A 54 -11.18 5.06 -10.55
N ALA A 55 -11.23 3.76 -10.85
CA ALA A 55 -11.55 2.74 -9.84
C ALA A 55 -10.41 2.60 -8.81
N ILE A 56 -9.14 2.64 -9.25
CA ILE A 56 -7.98 2.64 -8.34
C ILE A 56 -8.03 3.87 -7.42
N LEU A 57 -8.32 5.05 -7.96
CA LEU A 57 -8.39 6.29 -7.19
C LEU A 57 -9.55 6.29 -6.18
N ASP A 58 -10.73 5.82 -6.59
CA ASP A 58 -11.92 5.68 -5.74
C ASP A 58 -11.66 4.69 -4.59
N LYS A 59 -11.01 3.57 -4.90
CA LYS A 59 -10.74 2.49 -3.94
C LYS A 59 -9.41 2.61 -3.20
N ARG A 60 -8.63 3.68 -3.41
CA ARG A 60 -7.28 3.86 -2.86
C ARG A 60 -7.15 3.57 -1.37
N HIS A 61 -8.15 3.98 -0.57
CA HIS A 61 -8.12 3.77 0.88
C HIS A 61 -8.29 2.29 1.24
N GLN A 62 -9.15 1.57 0.53
CA GLN A 62 -9.31 0.12 0.71
C GLN A 62 -8.05 -0.62 0.25
N ILE A 63 -7.51 -0.27 -0.93
CA ILE A 63 -6.24 -0.82 -1.45
C ILE A 63 -5.12 -0.65 -0.43
N ARG A 64 -4.91 0.56 0.11
CA ARG A 64 -3.93 0.83 1.18
C ARG A 64 -4.16 -0.02 2.43
N GLY A 65 -5.42 -0.30 2.77
CA GLY A 65 -5.79 -1.21 3.85
C GLY A 65 -5.19 -2.60 3.64
N PHE A 66 -5.43 -3.20 2.48
CA PHE A 66 -4.90 -4.52 2.13
C PHE A 66 -3.38 -4.54 1.98
N MET A 67 -2.78 -3.49 1.42
CA MET A 67 -1.32 -3.40 1.22
C MET A 67 -0.57 -3.29 2.56
N PHE A 68 -0.97 -2.36 3.42
CA PHE A 68 -0.16 -1.88 4.54
C PHE A 68 -0.66 -2.29 5.91
N TYR A 69 -1.94 -2.62 6.03
CA TYR A 69 -2.60 -2.85 7.32
C TYR A 69 -3.31 -4.21 7.37
N PRO A 70 -2.62 -5.34 7.09
CA PRO A 70 -3.24 -6.66 7.19
C PRO A 70 -3.76 -6.88 8.61
N GLY A 71 -5.04 -7.21 8.75
CA GLY A 71 -5.70 -7.33 10.06
C GLY A 71 -5.96 -6.00 10.78
N GLY A 72 -5.90 -4.86 10.08
CA GLY A 72 -6.20 -3.54 10.64
C GLY A 72 -5.09 -2.98 11.54
N THR A 73 -3.87 -3.49 11.42
CA THR A 73 -2.70 -3.01 12.18
C THR A 73 -1.53 -2.81 11.25
N SER A 74 -0.74 -1.77 11.51
CA SER A 74 0.46 -1.48 10.75
C SER A 74 1.47 -2.64 10.82
N LEU A 75 2.42 -2.66 9.90
CA LEU A 75 3.56 -3.57 9.92
C LEU A 75 4.78 -2.90 10.61
N THR A 76 5.89 -3.61 10.73
CA THR A 76 7.14 -3.03 11.25
C THR A 76 7.88 -2.28 10.13
N GLU A 77 8.73 -1.32 10.48
CA GLU A 77 9.58 -0.59 9.51
C GLU A 77 10.39 -1.54 8.61
N PRO A 78 11.07 -2.59 9.14
CA PRO A 78 11.82 -3.51 8.29
C PRO A 78 10.95 -4.28 7.29
N THR A 79 9.66 -4.48 7.63
CA THR A 79 8.71 -5.15 6.72
C THR A 79 8.37 -4.25 5.53
N TYR A 80 8.12 -2.96 5.76
CA TYR A 80 7.84 -2.02 4.68
C TYR A 80 9.05 -1.81 3.77
N VAL A 81 10.24 -1.64 4.35
CA VAL A 81 11.50 -1.57 3.58
C VAL A 81 11.74 -2.88 2.81
N GLY A 82 11.42 -4.02 3.43
CA GLY A 82 11.46 -5.33 2.78
C GLY A 82 10.55 -5.44 1.56
N TYR A 83 9.37 -4.82 1.58
CA TYR A 83 8.49 -4.77 0.41
C TYR A 83 9.10 -3.97 -0.75
N VAL A 84 9.69 -2.80 -0.48
CA VAL A 84 10.39 -2.02 -1.51
C VAL A 84 11.48 -2.87 -2.17
N ARG A 85 12.34 -3.49 -1.36
CA ARG A 85 13.40 -4.39 -1.87
C ARG A 85 12.85 -5.58 -2.67
N SER A 86 11.74 -6.16 -2.24
CA SER A 86 11.09 -7.25 -2.97
C SER A 86 10.57 -6.79 -4.33
N ILE A 87 9.98 -5.60 -4.42
CA ILE A 87 9.48 -5.04 -5.66
C ILE A 87 10.65 -4.77 -6.62
N ASP A 88 11.73 -4.16 -6.11
CA ASP A 88 12.90 -3.82 -6.93
C ASP A 88 13.63 -5.06 -7.46
N ASN A 89 13.71 -6.13 -6.66
CA ASN A 89 14.46 -7.34 -7.03
C ASN A 89 13.65 -8.38 -7.81
N LEU A 90 12.35 -8.51 -7.52
CA LEU A 90 11.50 -9.60 -8.01
C LEU A 90 10.34 -9.12 -8.89
N GLY A 91 10.12 -7.80 -8.97
CA GLY A 91 9.00 -7.18 -9.66
C GLY A 91 7.76 -7.02 -8.78
N THR A 92 6.92 -6.04 -9.11
CA THR A 92 5.74 -5.65 -8.32
C THR A 92 4.77 -6.81 -8.12
N ARG A 93 4.46 -7.58 -9.18
CA ARG A 93 3.47 -8.67 -9.14
C ARG A 93 3.88 -9.84 -8.24
N ALA A 94 5.19 -10.01 -8.01
CA ALA A 94 5.70 -11.02 -7.10
C ALA A 94 5.59 -10.60 -5.62
N SER A 95 5.45 -9.29 -5.35
CA SER A 95 5.45 -8.72 -4.01
C SER A 95 4.23 -9.13 -3.19
N VAL A 96 4.43 -9.31 -1.89
CA VAL A 96 3.36 -9.59 -0.92
C VAL A 96 2.24 -8.54 -0.94
N PRO A 97 2.51 -7.21 -0.91
CA PRO A 97 1.44 -6.22 -0.90
C PRO A 97 0.58 -6.25 -2.17
N TYR A 98 1.15 -6.47 -3.35
CA TYR A 98 0.36 -6.63 -4.59
C TYR A 98 -0.54 -7.87 -4.52
N LYS A 99 0.01 -9.02 -4.11
CA LYS A 99 -0.75 -10.27 -3.99
C LYS A 99 -1.94 -10.15 -3.04
N ARG A 100 -1.81 -9.38 -1.95
CA ARG A 100 -2.94 -9.10 -1.04
C ARG A 100 -4.05 -8.30 -1.71
N VAL A 101 -3.71 -7.33 -2.56
CA VAL A 101 -4.70 -6.55 -3.31
C VAL A 101 -5.42 -7.45 -4.30
N ILE A 102 -4.69 -8.24 -5.10
CA ILE A 102 -5.30 -9.18 -6.05
C ILE A 102 -6.19 -10.19 -5.33
N GLN A 103 -5.72 -10.78 -4.23
CA GLN A 103 -6.51 -11.72 -3.45
C GLN A 103 -7.79 -11.08 -2.88
N ALA A 104 -7.74 -9.82 -2.46
CA ALA A 104 -8.93 -9.09 -2.00
C ALA A 104 -9.92 -8.85 -3.15
N ILE A 105 -9.44 -8.64 -4.38
CA ILE A 105 -10.30 -8.52 -5.57
C ILE A 105 -10.93 -9.87 -5.90
N GLU A 106 -10.14 -10.95 -5.93
CA GLU A 106 -10.59 -12.32 -6.22
C GLU A 106 -11.60 -12.85 -5.21
N ASN A 107 -11.50 -12.40 -3.95
CA ASN A 107 -12.43 -12.76 -2.87
C ASN A 107 -13.66 -11.84 -2.74
N ASP A 108 -13.83 -10.88 -3.66
CA ASP A 108 -14.88 -9.84 -3.60
C ASP A 108 -14.80 -8.89 -2.37
N ASP A 109 -13.70 -8.91 -1.61
CA ASP A 109 -13.43 -7.96 -0.51
C ASP A 109 -13.10 -6.55 -1.02
N LEU A 110 -12.64 -6.45 -2.28
CA LEU A 110 -12.28 -5.21 -2.98
C LEU A 110 -12.93 -5.18 -4.37
N SER A 111 -14.05 -4.45 -4.50
CA SER A 111 -14.71 -4.26 -5.80
C SER A 111 -14.10 -3.09 -6.57
N ILE A 112 -13.20 -3.39 -7.51
CA ILE A 112 -12.53 -2.42 -8.39
C ILE A 112 -12.97 -2.55 -9.87
N GLY A 113 -13.93 -3.44 -10.15
CA GLY A 113 -14.31 -3.83 -11.52
C GLY A 113 -13.30 -4.78 -12.16
N PRO A 114 -13.70 -5.61 -13.13
CA PRO A 114 -12.75 -6.43 -13.87
C PRO A 114 -11.80 -5.55 -14.71
N PRO A 115 -10.57 -6.02 -15.01
CA PRO A 115 -9.80 -5.47 -16.12
C PRO A 115 -10.51 -5.67 -17.47
#